data_AF-A0A520ABY5-F1
#
_entry.id   AF-A0A520ABY5-F1
#
_cell.length_a   1.000
_cell.length_b   1.000
_cell.length_c   1.000
_cell.angle_alpha   90.00
_cell.angle_beta   90.00
_cell.angle_gamma   90.00
#
_symmetry.space_group_name_H-M   'P 1'
#
loop_
_entity.id
_entity.type
_entity.pdbx_description
1 polymer ?
#
loop_
_entity_poly.entity_id
_entity_poly.type
_entity_poly.pdbx_seq_one_letter_code
_entity_poly.pdbx_strand_id
1 'polypeptide(L)' 'MSLKPEIGPADKTQGNEQAAIKLVEYGDYQCPHCATAYPIIKEIQSTFGDQILFVFRNFPLQESHRYANIAAQAAEAAG' A
#
# COMPACT_ATOMS: atom_id res chain seq x y z
N MET A 1 7.51 1.87 19.19
CA MET A 1 6.08 1.79 18.84
C MET A 1 6.00 0.82 17.67
N SER A 2 5.38 -0.36 17.85
CA SER A 2 5.25 -1.36 16.76
C SER A 2 3.94 -1.14 16.02
N LEU A 3 3.94 -1.35 14.70
CA LEU A 3 2.72 -1.34 13.89
C LEU A 3 1.78 -2.44 14.37
N LYS A 4 0.50 -2.14 14.54
CA LYS A 4 -0.53 -3.13 14.89
C LYS A 4 -1.69 -3.04 13.89
N PRO A 5 -2.03 -4.12 13.16
CA PRO A 5 -1.32 -5.40 13.09
C PRO A 5 0.05 -5.29 12.41
N GLU A 6 0.99 -6.15 12.80
CA GLU A 6 2.32 -6.23 12.17
C GLU A 6 2.22 -6.59 10.68
N ILE A 7 3.30 -6.37 9.94
CA ILE A 7 3.38 -6.77 8.52
C ILE A 7 3.46 -8.30 8.46
N GLY A 8 2.61 -8.90 7.64
CA GLY A 8 2.46 -10.35 7.54
C GLY A 8 2.38 -10.84 6.09
N PRO A 9 2.25 -12.16 5.89
CA PRO A 9 2.32 -12.79 4.58
C PRO A 9 1.15 -12.44 3.63
N ALA A 10 0.07 -11.84 4.15
CA ALA A 10 -1.05 -11.38 3.33
C ALA A 10 -0.84 -9.96 2.78
N ASP A 11 0.18 -9.25 3.24
CA ASP A 11 0.45 -7.88 2.80
C ASP A 11 1.05 -7.84 1.40
N LYS A 12 0.63 -6.87 0.60
CA LYS A 12 1.21 -6.62 -0.73
C LYS A 12 2.43 -5.74 -0.58
N THR A 13 3.60 -6.29 -0.88
CA THR A 13 4.88 -5.62 -0.63
C THR A 13 5.65 -5.35 -1.92
N GLN A 14 6.47 -4.30 -1.90
CA GLN A 14 7.40 -3.95 -2.97
C GLN A 14 8.73 -3.49 -2.35
N GLY A 15 9.84 -4.12 -2.76
CA GLY A 15 11.18 -3.82 -2.26
C GLY A 15 11.76 -4.96 -1.41
N ASN A 16 12.79 -4.64 -0.63
CA ASN A 16 13.50 -5.61 0.19
C ASN A 16 12.74 -5.91 1.50
N GLU A 17 12.35 -7.16 1.75
CA GLU A 17 11.63 -7.56 2.97
C GLU A 17 12.43 -7.30 4.26
N GLN A 18 13.75 -7.24 4.17
CA GLN A 18 14.67 -6.96 5.28
C GLN A 18 15.02 -5.46 5.40
N ALA A 19 14.38 -4.60 4.62
CA ALA A 19 14.59 -3.16 4.68
C ALA A 19 14.40 -2.60 6.10
N ALA A 20 15.28 -1.69 6.48
CA ALA A 20 15.21 -1.00 7.77
C ALA A 20 14.00 -0.04 7.85
N ILE A 21 13.56 0.50 6.70
CA ILE A 21 12.40 1.38 6.60
C ILE A 21 11.22 0.59 6.06
N LYS A 22 10.09 0.66 6.75
CA LYS A 22 8.83 0.04 6.34
C LYS A 22 7.77 1.13 6.22
N LEU A 23 7.31 1.39 5.00
CA LEU A 23 6.25 2.35 4.72
C LEU A 23 4.96 1.59 4.40
N VAL A 24 3.95 1.74 5.25
CA VAL A 24 2.65 1.09 5.06
C VAL A 24 1.61 2.15 4.65
N GLU A 25 1.05 2.01 3.46
CA GLU A 25 -0.10 2.79 3.01
C GLU A 25 -1.38 1.96 3.18
N TYR A 26 -2.38 2.56 3.83
CA TYR A 26 -3.76 2.10 3.78
C TYR A 26 -4.48 2.90 2.71
N GLY A 27 -4.83 2.24 1.60
CA GLY A 27 -5.27 2.93 0.40
C GLY A 27 -6.54 2.36 -0.21
N ASP A 28 -7.20 3.20 -0.98
CA ASP A 28 -8.39 2.89 -1.76
C ASP A 28 -8.11 3.24 -3.22
N TYR A 29 -8.31 2.29 -4.13
CA TYR A 29 -8.08 2.45 -5.56
C TYR A 29 -8.94 3.54 -6.24
N GLN A 30 -10.01 4.00 -5.60
CA GLN A 30 -10.82 5.13 -6.10
C GLN A 30 -10.51 6.46 -5.44
N CYS A 31 -9.68 6.49 -4.40
CA CYS A 31 -9.38 7.70 -3.66
C CYS A 31 -8.43 8.61 -4.47
N PRO A 32 -8.83 9.87 -4.78
CA PRO A 32 -7.96 10.79 -5.52
C PRO A 32 -6.70 11.18 -4.75
N HIS A 33 -6.75 11.17 -3.42
CA HIS A 33 -5.56 11.42 -2.59
C HIS A 33 -4.57 10.26 -2.63
N CYS A 34 -5.05 9.00 -2.62
CA CYS A 34 -4.18 7.83 -2.83
C CYS A 34 -3.54 7.89 -4.23
N ALA A 35 -4.31 8.23 -5.26
CA ALA A 35 -3.77 8.42 -6.61
C ALA A 35 -2.69 9.51 -6.68
N THR A 36 -2.86 10.59 -5.91
CA THR A 36 -1.87 11.69 -5.82
C THR A 36 -0.64 11.29 -5.00
N ALA A 37 -0.81 10.43 -3.99
CA ALA A 37 0.29 9.92 -3.17
C ALA A 37 1.18 8.93 -3.94
N TYR A 38 0.61 8.15 -4.86
CA TYR A 38 1.34 7.13 -5.63
C TYR A 38 2.65 7.60 -6.30
N PRO A 39 2.70 8.69 -7.08
CA PRO A 39 3.96 9.18 -7.65
C PRO A 39 5.00 9.60 -6.59
N ILE A 40 4.55 10.15 -5.46
CA ILE A 40 5.43 10.52 -4.34
C ILE A 40 6.00 9.26 -3.69
N ILE A 41 5.19 8.21 -3.51
CA ILE A 41 5.65 6.91 -3.01
C ILE A 41 6.69 6.32 -3.97
N LYS A 42 6.50 6.45 -5.28
CA LYS A 42 7.48 6.00 -6.27
C LYS A 42 8.81 6.78 -6.17
N GLU A 43 8.75 8.08 -5.93
CA GLU A 43 9.95 8.89 -5.68
C GLU A 43 10.67 8.45 -4.39
N ILE A 44 9.94 8.17 -3.32
CA ILE A 44 10.49 7.64 -2.07
C ILE A 44 11.15 6.27 -2.34
N GLN A 45 10.47 5.35 -3.02
CA GLN A 45 11.05 4.04 -3.37
C GLN A 45 12.33 4.21 -4.18
N SER A 46 12.36 5.13 -5.15
CA SER A 46 13.55 5.42 -5.94
C SER A 46 14.69 6.04 -5.12
N THR A 47 14.36 6.87 -4.13
CA THR A 47 15.34 7.58 -3.30
C THR A 47 16.01 6.65 -2.29
N PHE A 48 15.23 5.75 -1.67
CA PHE A 48 15.74 4.88 -0.61
C PHE A 48 16.23 3.52 -1.11
N GLY A 49 15.80 3.08 -2.31
CA GLY A 49 16.22 1.82 -2.91
C GLY A 49 15.95 0.62 -1.98
N ASP A 50 16.97 -0.22 -1.77
CA ASP A 50 16.86 -1.43 -0.95
C ASP A 50 16.66 -1.18 0.55
N GLN A 51 16.70 0.09 0.98
CA GLN A 51 16.50 0.48 2.39
C GLN A 51 15.01 0.61 2.75
N ILE A 52 14.10 0.56 1.77
CA ILE A 52 12.66 0.68 1.99
C ILE A 52 11.89 -0.55 1.50
N LEU A 53 10.97 -1.01 2.35
CA LEU A 53 9.87 -1.89 1.99
C LEU A 53 8.60 -1.05 1.95
N PHE A 54 7.99 -0.95 0.78
CA PHE A 54 6.64 -0.39 0.65
C PHE A 54 5.61 -1.50 0.82
N VAL A 55 4.57 -1.23 1.60
CA VAL A 55 3.46 -2.14 1.85
C VAL A 55 2.16 -1.43 1.57
N PHE A 56 1.31 -2.04 0.75
CA PHE A 56 -0.04 -1.54 0.48
C PHE A 56 -1.08 -2.43 1.15
N ARG A 57 -1.99 -1.82 1.91
CA ARG A 57 -3.14 -2.47 2.55
C ARG A 57 -4.43 -1.86 2.02
N ASN A 58 -5.32 -2.71 1.51
CA ASN A 58 -6.63 -2.25 1.07
C ASN A 58 -7.43 -1.66 2.24
N PHE A 59 -7.91 -0.43 2.06
CA PHE A 59 -8.81 0.27 2.97
C PHE A 59 -9.98 0.88 2.18
N PRO A 60 -10.90 0.03 1.66
CA PRO A 60 -11.96 0.49 0.78
C PRO A 60 -12.96 1.38 1.53
N LEU A 61 -13.07 2.64 1.11
CA LEU A 61 -13.97 3.66 1.67
C LEU A 61 -15.36 3.52 1.03
N GLN A 62 -16.04 2.41 1.29
CA GLN A 62 -17.28 2.01 0.62
C GLN A 62 -18.38 3.09 0.64
N GLU A 63 -18.46 3.87 1.72
CA GLU A 63 -19.43 4.97 1.87
C GLU A 63 -19.18 6.12 0.88
N SER A 64 -17.93 6.33 0.49
CA SER A 64 -17.50 7.42 -0.40
C SER A 64 -17.23 6.93 -1.83
N HIS A 65 -16.88 5.66 -2.00
CA HIS A 65 -16.32 5.11 -3.24
C HIS A 65 -17.04 3.80 -3.64
N ARG A 66 -17.97 3.93 -4.60
CA ARG A 66 -18.90 2.86 -5.02
C ARG A 66 -18.24 1.53 -5.41
N TYR A 67 -17.06 1.58 -6.01
CA TYR A 67 -16.31 0.44 -6.53
C TYR A 67 -15.09 0.07 -5.66
N ALA A 68 -14.88 0.71 -4.51
CA ALA A 68 -13.69 0.48 -3.68
C ALA A 68 -13.50 -1.00 -3.32
N ASN A 69 -14.58 -1.69 -2.95
CA ASN A 69 -14.55 -3.12 -2.64
C ASN A 69 -14.17 -3.99 -3.84
N ILE A 70 -14.83 -3.79 -4.99
CA ILE A 70 -14.56 -4.61 -6.17
C ILE A 70 -13.15 -4.35 -6.68
N ALA A 71 -12.67 -3.10 -6.62
CA ALA A 71 -11.29 -2.76 -6.97
C ALA A 71 -10.28 -3.44 -6.03
N ALA A 72 -10.50 -3.40 -4.71
CA ALA A 72 -9.67 -4.10 -3.75
C ALA A 72 -9.66 -5.62 -3.99
N GLN A 73 -10.82 -6.23 -4.21
CA GLN A 73 -10.93 -7.67 -4.51
C GLN A 73 -10.22 -8.03 -5.82
N ALA A 74 -10.36 -7.21 -6.85
CA ALA A 74 -9.68 -7.42 -8.12
C ALA A 74 -8.15 -7.35 -7.97
N ALA A 75 -7.66 -6.41 -7.17
CA ALA A 75 -6.23 -6.30 -6.88
C ALA A 75 -5.71 -7.52 -6.10
N GLU A 76 -6.44 -8.00 -5.10
CA GLU A 76 -6.08 -9.21 -4.36
C GLU A 76 -6.03 -10.45 -5.27
N ALA A 77 -7.00 -10.57 -6.19
CA ALA A 77 -7.08 -11.67 -7.14
C ALA A 77 -5.95 -11.64 -8.20
N ALA A 78 -5.38 -10.47 -8.49
CA ALA A 78 -4.33 -10.32 -9.49
C ALA A 78 -2.95 -10.83 -9.05
N GLY A 79 -2.69 -10.90 -7.75
CA GLY A 79 -1.42 -11.38 -7.19
C GLY A 79 -0.45 -10.25 -6.86
#